data_AF-A0AAW7VSZ6-F1
#
_entry.id   AF-A0AAW7VSZ6-F1
#
_cell.length_a   1.000
_cell.length_b   1.000
_cell.length_c   1.000
_cell.angle_alpha   90.00
_cell.angle_beta   90.00
_cell.angle_gamma   90.00
#
_symmetry.space_group_name_H-M   'P 1'
#
loop_
_entity.id
_entity.type
_entity.pdbx_description
1 polymer ?
#
loop_
_entity_poly.entity_id
_entity_poly.type
_entity_poly.pdbx_seq_one_letter_code
_entity_poly.pdbx_strand_id
1 'polypeptide(L)'
;MTGNQGRLGFFETPQRDRLTGVLVPPGPLELSVEEVRQLWSFVHGDIMDGSLRRLLRASLGLCPRHAWAYAVVEVELWQAGAGARGGHQPFDVTILYEDLLEHVADGLDRKSGLLHRHPEEVLVPVGPCRICQDLASPDLPGLRMGYANSNTEALTVEANALVHTTTWCLETVGLWRDRVCPDCDPGAPEGAGDPVLLCRFHLAGRGPLPEQLRHAVAGRLREIRGRMRHLTESMTDYGSPAGAVENTSWIEALGFFAGWGLPLYLATDPREAWPAPGSQGTEQGG
;
A
#
# COMPACT_ATOMS: atom_id res chain seq x y z
N MET A 1 31.78 26.10 -43.29
CA MET A 1 30.34 26.16 -43.00
C MET A 1 29.87 24.73 -42.77
N THR A 2 29.82 24.29 -41.52
CA THR A 2 29.39 22.95 -41.12
C THR A 2 28.21 23.13 -40.18
N GLY A 3 27.02 22.79 -40.69
CA GLY A 3 25.75 22.92 -40.01
C GLY A 3 25.56 21.80 -38.99
N ASN A 4 25.18 22.23 -37.79
CA ASN A 4 25.05 21.48 -36.55
C ASN A 4 23.74 20.65 -36.56
N GLN A 5 23.83 19.31 -36.58
CA GLN A 5 22.66 18.44 -36.33
C GLN A 5 22.49 18.25 -34.83
N GLY A 6 21.47 18.91 -34.27
CA GLY A 6 21.05 18.74 -32.88
C GLY A 6 20.55 17.32 -32.63
N ARG A 7 21.31 16.55 -31.85
CA ARG A 7 20.80 15.36 -31.16
C ARG A 7 19.87 15.81 -30.04
N LEU A 8 18.57 15.66 -30.26
CA LEU A 8 17.59 15.59 -29.19
C LEU A 8 17.89 14.32 -28.38
N GLY A 9 18.46 14.49 -27.19
CA GLY A 9 18.62 13.42 -26.22
C GLY A 9 17.26 12.98 -25.72
N PHE A 10 16.78 11.85 -26.25
CA PHE A 10 15.77 11.07 -25.55
C PHE A 10 16.39 10.60 -24.23
N PHE A 11 15.90 11.12 -23.11
CA PHE A 11 16.12 10.50 -21.82
C PHE A 11 15.40 9.15 -21.84
N GLU A 12 16.15 8.08 -22.13
CA GLU A 12 15.73 6.71 -21.83
C GLU A 12 15.56 6.62 -20.30
N THR A 13 14.32 6.73 -19.84
CA THR A 13 13.95 6.31 -18.49
C THR A 13 14.07 4.78 -18.46
N PRO A 14 14.85 4.19 -17.53
CA PRO A 14 15.03 2.75 -17.51
C PRO A 14 13.68 2.05 -17.33
N GLN A 15 13.39 1.10 -18.20
CA GLN A 15 12.16 0.30 -18.27
C GLN A 15 11.80 -0.43 -16.95
N ARG A 16 12.72 -0.46 -15.97
CA ARG A 16 12.54 -0.94 -14.60
C ARG A 16 11.54 -0.11 -13.78
N ASP A 17 11.50 1.21 -13.97
CA ASP A 17 10.63 2.10 -13.18
C ASP A 17 9.14 1.98 -13.55
N ARG A 18 8.83 1.41 -14.73
CA ARG A 18 7.45 1.17 -15.18
C ARG A 18 6.83 -0.10 -14.59
N LEU A 19 7.63 -1.04 -14.11
CA LEU A 19 7.15 -2.37 -13.68
C LEU A 19 6.96 -2.49 -12.16
N THR A 20 7.64 -1.64 -11.40
CA THR A 20 7.59 -1.65 -9.93
C THR A 20 6.64 -0.60 -9.37
N GLY A 21 6.19 0.41 -10.12
CA GLY A 21 5.53 1.55 -9.50
C GLY A 21 6.51 2.32 -8.61
N VAL A 22 6.44 3.65 -8.66
CA VAL A 22 7.23 4.45 -7.73
C VAL A 22 6.70 4.13 -6.33
N LEU A 23 7.53 3.49 -5.50
CA LEU A 23 7.27 3.41 -4.07
C LEU A 23 6.97 4.83 -3.62
N VAL A 24 5.85 5.04 -2.92
CA VAL A 24 5.56 6.36 -2.37
C VAL A 24 6.75 6.69 -1.46
N PRO A 25 7.53 7.75 -1.76
CA PRO A 25 8.59 8.15 -0.86
C PRO A 25 7.95 8.45 0.50
N PRO A 26 8.66 8.23 1.63
CA PRO A 26 8.16 8.69 2.93
C PRO A 26 7.80 10.18 2.81
N GLY A 27 6.51 10.50 2.90
CA GLY A 27 6.00 11.82 2.56
C GLY A 27 4.49 11.90 2.79
N PRO A 28 3.96 13.13 2.84
CA PRO A 28 2.55 13.34 3.12
C PRO A 28 1.68 12.74 2.02
N LEU A 29 0.66 11.98 2.42
CA LEU A 29 -0.41 11.55 1.53
C LEU A 29 -1.46 12.65 1.51
N GLU A 30 -1.51 13.41 0.42
CA GLU A 30 -2.58 14.38 0.15
C GLU A 30 -3.45 13.86 -0.98
N LEU A 31 -4.73 13.64 -0.70
CA LEU A 31 -5.72 13.12 -1.64
C LEU A 31 -6.50 14.27 -2.29
N SER A 32 -6.71 14.15 -3.60
CA SER A 32 -7.63 15.01 -4.33
C SER A 32 -9.09 14.63 -4.09
N VAL A 33 -10.01 15.57 -4.34
CA VAL A 33 -11.46 15.34 -4.26
C VAL A 33 -11.89 14.15 -5.13
N GLU A 34 -11.31 14.05 -6.32
CA GLU A 34 -11.64 12.98 -7.26
C GLU A 34 -11.08 11.62 -6.81
N GLU A 35 -9.89 11.56 -6.23
CA GLU A 35 -9.38 10.33 -5.59
C GLU A 35 -10.31 9.86 -4.47
N VAL A 36 -10.71 10.76 -3.57
CA VAL A 36 -11.63 10.41 -2.47
C VAL A 36 -12.97 9.96 -3.01
N ARG A 37 -13.51 10.61 -4.05
CA ARG A 37 -14.77 10.19 -4.69
C ARG A 37 -14.72 8.75 -5.18
N GLN A 38 -13.66 8.41 -5.92
CA GLN A 38 -13.49 7.08 -6.53
C GLN A 38 -13.25 6.02 -5.46
N LEU A 39 -12.36 6.30 -4.50
CA LEU A 39 -12.05 5.38 -3.41
C LEU A 39 -13.28 5.14 -2.52
N TRP A 40 -14.04 6.19 -2.21
CA TRP A 40 -15.26 6.06 -1.40
C TRP A 40 -16.34 5.24 -2.11
N SER A 41 -16.48 5.40 -3.44
CA SER A 41 -17.34 4.54 -4.24
C SER A 41 -16.86 3.09 -4.22
N PHE A 42 -15.54 2.87 -4.27
CA PHE A 42 -14.93 1.55 -4.30
C PHE A 42 -15.15 0.77 -3.00
N VAL A 43 -15.06 1.43 -1.82
CA VAL A 43 -15.41 0.84 -0.50
C VAL A 43 -16.80 0.21 -0.54
N HIS A 44 -17.80 0.89 -1.10
CA HIS A 44 -19.22 0.54 -0.91
C HIS A 44 -19.78 -0.59 -1.81
N GLY A 45 -18.97 -1.39 -2.51
CA GLY A 45 -19.51 -2.59 -3.16
C GLY A 45 -18.74 -3.16 -4.34
N ASP A 46 -17.73 -2.46 -4.83
CA ASP A 46 -16.98 -2.92 -6.00
C ASP A 46 -16.13 -4.15 -5.68
N ILE A 47 -15.57 -4.23 -4.47
CA ILE A 47 -14.69 -5.34 -4.05
C ILE A 47 -15.38 -6.72 -4.05
N MET A 48 -16.71 -6.75 -3.95
CA MET A 48 -17.49 -7.99 -3.96
C MET A 48 -17.74 -8.54 -5.38
N ASP A 49 -17.48 -7.74 -6.43
CA ASP A 49 -17.60 -8.19 -7.82
C ASP A 49 -16.50 -9.20 -8.18
N GLY A 50 -16.90 -10.38 -8.66
CA GLY A 50 -15.97 -11.45 -9.00
C GLY A 50 -15.02 -11.12 -10.16
N SER A 51 -15.40 -10.23 -11.08
CA SER A 51 -14.54 -9.80 -12.17
C SER A 51 -13.50 -8.79 -11.68
N LEU A 52 -13.89 -7.89 -10.79
CA LEU A 52 -12.98 -6.97 -10.12
C LEU A 52 -11.98 -7.70 -9.23
N ARG A 53 -12.39 -8.72 -8.46
CA ARG A 53 -11.45 -9.54 -7.69
C ARG A 53 -10.41 -10.24 -8.56
N ARG A 54 -10.79 -10.73 -9.74
CA ARG A 54 -9.82 -11.28 -10.70
C ARG A 54 -8.84 -10.22 -11.19
N LEU A 55 -9.32 -9.02 -11.49
CA LEU A 55 -8.48 -7.90 -11.90
C LEU A 55 -7.52 -7.48 -10.78
N LEU A 56 -8.00 -7.35 -9.54
CA LEU A 56 -7.20 -7.00 -8.37
C LEU A 56 -6.15 -8.07 -8.07
N ARG A 57 -6.45 -9.37 -8.20
CA ARG A 57 -5.43 -10.42 -8.09
C ARG A 57 -4.36 -10.27 -9.17
N ALA A 58 -4.75 -10.02 -10.42
CA ALA A 58 -3.79 -9.83 -11.51
C ALA A 58 -2.90 -8.60 -11.27
N SER A 59 -3.45 -7.48 -10.81
CA SER A 59 -2.70 -6.26 -10.48
C SER A 59 -2.03 -6.28 -9.10
N LEU A 60 -2.18 -7.36 -8.33
CA LEU A 60 -1.71 -7.48 -6.94
C LEU A 60 -2.23 -6.35 -6.04
N GLY A 61 -3.49 -5.97 -6.24
CA GLY A 61 -4.20 -4.89 -5.55
C GLY A 61 -4.13 -3.57 -6.32
N LEU A 62 -4.01 -2.48 -5.57
CA LEU A 62 -3.87 -1.12 -6.11
C LEU A 62 -2.37 -0.73 -6.20
N CYS A 63 -2.06 0.37 -6.89
CA CYS A 63 -0.70 0.92 -6.87
C CYS A 63 -0.36 1.41 -5.45
N PRO A 64 0.94 1.58 -5.09
CA PRO A 64 1.37 2.03 -3.78
C PRO A 64 0.55 3.18 -3.17
N ARG A 65 0.33 4.24 -3.97
CA ARG A 65 -0.45 5.41 -3.55
C ARG A 65 -1.90 5.06 -3.24
N HIS A 66 -2.58 4.37 -4.16
CA HIS A 66 -4.01 4.08 -4.00
C HIS A 66 -4.29 2.96 -3.01
N ALA A 67 -3.33 2.06 -2.74
CA ALA A 67 -3.43 1.07 -1.67
C ALA A 67 -3.51 1.75 -0.30
N TRP A 68 -2.58 2.67 -0.03
CA TRP A 68 -2.59 3.46 1.21
C TRP A 68 -3.75 4.46 1.27
N ALA A 69 -4.07 5.12 0.14
CA ALA A 69 -5.22 6.02 0.07
C ALA A 69 -6.55 5.31 0.33
N TYR A 70 -6.70 4.08 -0.16
CA TYR A 70 -7.87 3.27 0.12
C TYR A 70 -8.03 3.00 1.62
N ALA A 71 -6.95 2.58 2.28
CA ALA A 71 -6.97 2.36 3.73
C ALA A 71 -7.23 3.64 4.52
N VAL A 72 -6.64 4.77 4.12
CA VAL A 72 -6.91 6.07 4.75
C VAL A 72 -8.38 6.47 4.58
N VAL A 73 -8.93 6.37 3.37
CA VAL A 73 -10.34 6.71 3.10
C VAL A 73 -11.26 5.86 3.96
N GLU A 74 -10.98 4.57 4.10
CA GLU A 74 -11.78 3.69 4.94
C GLU A 74 -11.63 4.03 6.44
N VAL A 75 -10.41 4.15 6.95
CA VAL A 75 -10.13 4.42 8.37
C VAL A 75 -10.63 5.80 8.81
N GLU A 76 -10.46 6.84 7.99
CA GLU A 76 -10.87 8.19 8.37
C GLU A 76 -12.38 8.40 8.22
N LEU A 77 -12.99 7.90 7.13
CA LEU A 77 -14.36 8.30 6.78
C LEU A 77 -15.42 7.28 7.18
N TRP A 78 -15.06 6.02 7.38
CA TRP A 78 -16.04 5.02 7.80
C TRP A 78 -16.31 5.19 9.30
N GLN A 79 -17.51 5.62 9.65
CA GLN A 79 -17.89 5.87 11.06
C GLN A 79 -18.78 4.77 11.64
N ALA A 80 -19.36 3.91 10.80
CA ALA A 80 -20.34 2.90 11.19
C ALA A 80 -19.73 1.49 11.25
N GLY A 81 -19.32 1.01 12.42
CA GLY A 81 -18.77 -0.34 12.53
C GLY A 81 -18.69 -0.87 13.95
N ALA A 82 -18.61 -2.21 14.05
CA ALA A 82 -18.35 -2.91 15.30
C ALA A 82 -16.84 -2.99 15.58
N GLY A 83 -16.47 -3.44 16.78
CA GLY A 83 -15.08 -3.58 17.20
C GLY A 83 -14.54 -2.38 17.99
N ALA A 84 -13.26 -2.45 18.37
CA ALA A 84 -12.67 -1.58 19.38
C ALA A 84 -12.49 -0.12 18.94
N ARG A 85 -12.47 0.15 17.63
CA ARG A 85 -12.32 1.50 17.05
C ARG A 85 -13.59 2.00 16.36
N GLY A 86 -14.73 1.35 16.58
CA GLY A 86 -15.99 1.68 15.91
C GLY A 86 -15.87 1.50 14.39
N GLY A 87 -16.37 2.46 13.61
CA GLY A 87 -16.24 2.41 12.15
C GLY A 87 -14.83 2.65 11.60
N HIS A 88 -13.93 3.26 12.36
CA HIS A 88 -12.63 3.75 11.86
C HIS A 88 -11.61 2.62 11.70
N GLN A 89 -11.96 1.60 10.90
CA GLN A 89 -11.22 0.36 10.73
C GLN A 89 -11.17 -0.08 9.26
N PRO A 90 -10.04 -0.66 8.81
CA PRO A 90 -9.81 -1.00 7.40
C PRO A 90 -10.44 -2.36 7.03
N PHE A 91 -11.77 -2.50 7.12
CA PHE A 91 -12.47 -3.77 6.92
C PHE A 91 -12.37 -4.33 5.49
N ASP A 92 -12.76 -3.56 4.48
CA ASP A 92 -12.69 -3.99 3.09
C ASP A 92 -11.24 -4.11 2.62
N VAL A 93 -10.33 -3.28 3.15
CA VAL A 93 -8.88 -3.48 3.00
C VAL A 93 -8.46 -4.84 3.53
N THR A 94 -8.88 -5.26 4.73
CA THR A 94 -8.48 -6.57 5.25
C THR A 94 -9.04 -7.71 4.41
N ILE A 95 -10.28 -7.60 3.92
CA ILE A 95 -10.86 -8.57 2.97
C ILE A 95 -10.04 -8.66 1.68
N LEU A 96 -9.64 -7.52 1.10
CA LEU A 96 -8.82 -7.48 -0.12
C LEU A 96 -7.47 -8.15 0.09
N TYR A 97 -6.75 -7.69 1.11
CA TYR A 97 -5.36 -8.06 1.29
C TYR A 97 -5.21 -9.46 1.90
N GLU A 98 -6.22 -10.00 2.58
CA GLU A 98 -6.25 -11.41 2.95
C GLU A 98 -6.21 -12.33 1.72
N ASP A 99 -7.00 -12.00 0.69
CA ASP A 99 -7.05 -12.73 -0.58
C ASP A 99 -5.74 -12.60 -1.37
N LEU A 100 -5.18 -11.39 -1.42
CA LEU A 100 -3.90 -11.16 -2.11
C LEU A 100 -2.74 -11.86 -1.41
N LEU A 101 -2.69 -11.88 -0.08
CA LEU A 101 -1.69 -12.61 0.68
C LEU A 101 -1.72 -14.10 0.37
N GLU A 102 -2.92 -14.71 0.36
CA GLU A 102 -3.09 -16.12 0.00
C GLU A 102 -2.64 -16.38 -1.43
N HIS A 103 -3.08 -15.54 -2.38
CA HIS A 103 -2.71 -15.65 -3.79
C HIS A 103 -1.18 -15.63 -4.01
N VAL A 104 -0.48 -14.68 -3.39
CA VAL A 104 0.97 -14.56 -3.53
C VAL A 104 1.70 -15.67 -2.79
N ALA A 105 1.28 -16.03 -1.57
CA ALA A 105 1.88 -17.12 -0.80
C ALA A 105 1.81 -18.45 -1.57
N ASP A 106 0.66 -18.77 -2.14
CA ASP A 106 0.46 -19.98 -2.92
C ASP A 106 1.26 -19.97 -4.22
N GLY A 107 1.43 -18.80 -4.85
CA GLY A 107 2.30 -18.65 -6.02
C GLY A 107 3.77 -18.89 -5.69
N LEU A 108 4.25 -18.31 -4.58
CA LEU A 108 5.63 -18.47 -4.12
C LEU A 108 5.94 -19.90 -3.69
N ASP A 109 4.98 -20.64 -3.16
CA ASP A 109 5.15 -22.04 -2.75
C ASP A 109 5.12 -23.06 -3.89
N ARG A 110 4.80 -22.64 -5.12
CA ARG A 110 4.83 -23.55 -6.26
C ARG A 110 6.23 -24.12 -6.44
N LYS A 111 6.29 -25.43 -6.63
CA LYS A 111 7.51 -26.11 -7.05
C LYS A 111 7.93 -25.58 -8.42
N SER A 112 9.20 -25.23 -8.55
CA SER A 112 9.76 -24.86 -9.84
C SER A 112 9.67 -26.06 -10.79
N GLY A 113 9.16 -25.85 -12.00
CA GLY A 113 8.94 -26.91 -12.97
C GLY A 113 8.65 -26.37 -14.37
N LEU A 114 8.30 -27.25 -15.30
CA LEU A 114 8.07 -26.87 -16.70
C LEU A 114 6.94 -25.84 -16.88
N LEU A 115 5.88 -25.94 -16.07
CA LEU A 115 4.72 -25.02 -16.09
C LEU A 115 4.94 -23.74 -15.29
N HIS A 116 5.84 -23.77 -14.30
CA HIS A 116 6.14 -22.66 -13.40
C HIS A 116 7.65 -22.54 -13.23
N ARG A 117 8.33 -22.05 -14.27
CA ARG A 117 9.79 -21.91 -14.26
C ARG A 117 10.24 -20.85 -13.26
N HIS A 118 9.44 -19.80 -13.11
CA HIS A 118 9.70 -18.63 -12.26
C HIS A 118 8.52 -18.38 -11.33
N PRO A 119 8.34 -19.18 -10.25
CA PRO A 119 7.27 -18.93 -9.27
C PRO A 119 7.27 -17.51 -8.69
N GLU A 120 8.43 -16.87 -8.62
CA GLU A 120 8.63 -15.48 -8.20
C GLU A 120 7.93 -14.44 -9.09
N GLU A 121 7.54 -14.78 -10.32
CA GLU A 121 6.76 -13.89 -11.20
C GLU A 121 5.40 -13.51 -10.61
N VAL A 122 4.88 -14.27 -9.62
CA VAL A 122 3.66 -13.90 -8.87
C VAL A 122 3.79 -12.56 -8.13
N LEU A 123 5.01 -12.08 -7.91
CA LEU A 123 5.28 -10.78 -7.27
C LEU A 123 5.14 -9.60 -8.25
N VAL A 124 5.03 -9.87 -9.55
CA VAL A 124 4.96 -8.88 -10.62
C VAL A 124 3.49 -8.70 -11.04
N PRO A 125 2.95 -7.48 -10.95
CA PRO A 125 1.56 -7.23 -11.29
C PRO A 125 1.37 -7.31 -12.80
N VAL A 126 0.27 -7.93 -13.22
CA VAL A 126 -0.19 -8.03 -14.60
C VAL A 126 -1.44 -7.17 -14.75
N GLY A 127 -1.24 -5.86 -14.78
CA GLY A 127 -2.31 -4.89 -15.00
C GLY A 127 -2.07 -3.54 -14.32
N PRO A 128 -2.76 -2.48 -14.77
CA PRO A 128 -2.73 -1.18 -14.13
C PRO A 128 -3.56 -1.16 -12.84
N CYS A 129 -3.34 -0.13 -12.02
CA CYS A 129 -4.20 0.15 -10.88
C CYS A 129 -5.59 0.61 -11.36
N ARG A 130 -6.65 -0.02 -10.87
CA ARG A 130 -8.04 0.31 -11.23
C ARG A 130 -8.38 1.78 -10.98
N ILE A 131 -8.04 2.31 -9.81
CA ILE A 131 -8.30 3.72 -9.48
C ILE A 131 -7.56 4.66 -10.45
N CYS A 132 -6.31 4.37 -10.81
CA CYS A 132 -5.61 5.16 -11.85
C CYS A 132 -6.35 5.13 -13.20
N GLN A 133 -6.94 4.00 -13.58
CA GLN A 133 -7.71 3.91 -14.82
C GLN A 133 -9.01 4.72 -14.76
N ASP A 134 -9.71 4.67 -13.62
CA ASP A 134 -10.94 5.41 -13.42
C ASP A 134 -10.67 6.93 -13.42
N LEU A 135 -9.58 7.37 -12.79
CA LEU A 135 -9.12 8.77 -12.79
C LEU A 135 -8.68 9.26 -14.18
N ALA A 136 -8.16 8.37 -15.03
CA ALA A 136 -7.72 8.71 -16.38
C ALA A 136 -8.86 8.67 -17.42
N SER A 137 -10.03 8.15 -17.05
CA SER A 137 -11.16 8.04 -17.96
C SER A 137 -11.84 9.40 -18.16
N PRO A 138 -12.12 9.83 -19.40
CA PRO A 138 -12.77 11.11 -19.64
C PRO A 138 -14.15 11.14 -18.97
N ASP A 139 -14.42 12.24 -18.26
CA ASP A 139 -15.66 12.51 -17.52
C ASP A 139 -16.90 11.98 -18.26
N LEU A 140 -17.56 10.97 -17.70
CA LEU A 140 -18.94 10.68 -18.08
C LEU A 140 -19.80 11.87 -17.61
N PRO A 141 -20.49 12.60 -18.51
CA PRO A 141 -21.34 13.70 -18.10
C PRO A 141 -22.57 13.13 -17.40
N GLY A 142 -22.59 13.21 -16.07
CA GLY A 142 -23.75 12.83 -15.27
C GLY A 142 -23.37 12.30 -13.90
N LEU A 143 -23.81 13.02 -12.87
CA LEU A 143 -23.73 12.70 -11.43
C LEU A 143 -22.32 12.76 -10.81
N ARG A 144 -21.87 14.00 -10.58
CA ARG A 144 -20.93 14.37 -9.51
C ARG A 144 -21.57 14.30 -8.11
N MET A 145 -22.46 13.33 -7.87
CA MET A 145 -22.94 13.06 -6.51
C MET A 145 -22.03 11.97 -5.95
N GLY A 146 -21.35 12.27 -4.84
CA GLY A 146 -20.68 11.23 -4.05
C GLY A 146 -21.69 10.14 -3.67
N TYR A 147 -21.21 8.94 -3.32
CA TYR A 147 -22.08 7.89 -2.79
C TYR A 147 -22.98 8.47 -1.68
N ALA A 148 -24.30 8.26 -1.81
CA ALA A 148 -25.35 8.78 -0.93
C ALA A 148 -25.44 10.33 -0.79
N ASN A 149 -25.16 11.10 -1.84
CA ASN A 149 -25.18 12.58 -1.83
C ASN A 149 -24.20 13.21 -0.82
N SER A 150 -23.12 12.51 -0.51
CA SER A 150 -22.07 13.01 0.38
C SER A 150 -21.35 14.21 -0.24
N ASN A 151 -21.00 15.20 0.61
CA ASN A 151 -20.17 16.32 0.20
C ASN A 151 -18.70 15.85 0.10
N THR A 152 -18.29 15.46 -1.10
CA THR A 152 -16.95 14.90 -1.33
C THR A 152 -15.83 15.88 -0.94
N GLU A 153 -16.01 17.19 -1.11
CA GLU A 153 -15.00 18.18 -0.68
C GLU A 153 -14.78 18.13 0.83
N ALA A 154 -15.86 18.04 1.62
CA ALA A 154 -15.77 17.91 3.07
C ALA A 154 -15.11 16.58 3.49
N LEU A 155 -15.49 15.48 2.83
CA LEU A 155 -14.85 14.18 3.05
C LEU A 155 -13.37 14.18 2.70
N THR A 156 -12.95 14.93 1.69
CA THR A 156 -11.53 15.07 1.35
C THR A 156 -10.75 15.80 2.43
N VAL A 157 -11.32 16.85 3.02
CA VAL A 157 -10.70 17.55 4.16
C VAL A 157 -10.56 16.61 5.35
N GLU A 158 -11.60 15.80 5.64
CA GLU A 158 -11.58 14.82 6.72
C GLU A 158 -10.54 13.72 6.49
N ALA A 159 -10.51 13.09 5.30
CA ALA A 159 -9.54 12.05 4.97
C ALA A 159 -8.09 12.56 5.01
N ASN A 160 -7.84 13.78 4.55
CA ASN A 160 -6.50 14.39 4.58
C ASN A 160 -6.08 14.85 5.99
N ALA A 161 -6.98 14.85 6.98
CA ALA A 161 -6.61 15.13 8.37
C ALA A 161 -5.79 13.97 8.98
N LEU A 162 -5.93 12.74 8.46
CA LEU A 162 -5.18 11.54 8.85
C LEU A 162 -5.20 11.26 10.35
N VAL A 163 -6.24 11.69 11.08
CA VAL A 163 -6.28 11.66 12.54
C VAL A 163 -6.26 10.22 13.03
N HIS A 164 -7.17 9.39 12.53
CA HIS A 164 -7.34 8.01 12.99
C HIS A 164 -6.20 7.10 12.55
N THR A 165 -5.72 7.27 11.32
CA THR A 165 -4.60 6.53 10.73
C THR A 165 -3.30 6.85 11.46
N THR A 166 -3.02 8.13 11.72
CA THR A 166 -1.82 8.55 12.47
C THR A 166 -1.85 8.00 13.88
N THR A 167 -2.98 8.12 14.58
CA THR A 167 -3.14 7.56 15.94
C THR A 167 -2.88 6.05 15.94
N TRP A 168 -3.45 5.29 14.98
CA TRP A 168 -3.22 3.85 14.92
C TRP A 168 -1.75 3.52 14.65
N CYS A 169 -1.09 4.20 13.70
CA CYS A 169 0.33 3.99 13.42
C CYS A 169 1.19 4.24 14.67
N LEU A 170 0.96 5.33 15.40
CA LEU A 170 1.71 5.67 16.61
C LEU A 170 1.47 4.67 17.74
N GLU A 171 0.23 4.25 17.97
CA GLU A 171 -0.12 3.28 19.02
C GLU A 171 0.51 1.90 18.77
N THR A 172 0.78 1.57 17.51
CA THR A 172 1.21 0.23 17.11
C THR A 172 2.65 0.14 16.62
N VAL A 173 3.38 1.25 16.50
CA VAL A 173 4.74 1.29 15.93
C VAL A 173 5.69 0.28 16.57
N GLY A 174 5.63 0.12 17.90
CA GLY A 174 6.47 -0.83 18.63
C GLY A 174 6.23 -2.31 18.29
N LEU A 175 5.15 -2.63 17.56
CA LEU A 175 4.76 -4.00 17.20
C LEU A 175 5.02 -4.35 15.73
N TRP A 176 5.23 -3.36 14.86
CA TRP A 176 5.50 -3.59 13.44
C TRP A 176 6.81 -3.00 12.93
N ARG A 177 7.49 -2.12 13.69
CA ARG A 177 8.71 -1.44 13.23
C ARG A 177 9.85 -2.41 12.87
N ASP A 178 10.00 -3.49 13.63
CA ASP A 178 10.99 -4.55 13.40
C ASP A 178 10.63 -5.47 12.21
N ARG A 179 9.44 -5.31 11.62
CA ARG A 179 8.93 -6.08 10.48
C ARG A 179 8.96 -5.29 9.16
N VAL A 180 9.41 -4.04 9.23
CA VAL A 180 9.54 -3.16 8.08
C VAL A 180 10.53 -3.76 7.08
N CYS A 181 10.23 -3.62 5.79
CA CYS A 181 11.18 -3.97 4.74
C CYS A 181 12.47 -3.16 4.93
N PRO A 182 13.65 -3.78 5.11
CA PRO A 182 14.90 -3.05 5.36
C PRO A 182 15.22 -2.06 4.25
N ASP A 183 14.97 -2.43 2.99
CA ASP A 183 15.20 -1.54 1.84
C ASP A 183 14.16 -0.38 1.74
N CYS A 184 13.11 -0.38 2.56
CA CYS A 184 12.18 0.76 2.70
C CYS A 184 12.47 1.62 3.93
N ASP A 185 13.24 1.14 4.91
CA ASP A 185 13.55 1.88 6.13
C ASP A 185 14.78 2.76 5.90
N PRO A 186 14.64 4.10 5.91
CA PRO A 186 15.80 4.99 5.72
C PRO A 186 16.83 4.90 6.86
N GLY A 187 16.45 4.37 8.02
CA GLY A 187 17.35 4.14 9.15
C GLY A 187 18.08 2.79 9.12
N ALA A 188 17.69 1.88 8.23
CA ALA A 188 18.36 0.59 8.11
C ALA A 188 19.66 0.71 7.30
N PRO A 189 20.75 0.03 7.70
CA PRO A 189 21.95 -0.03 6.88
C PRO A 189 21.67 -0.71 5.53
N GLU A 190 22.19 -0.17 4.44
CA GLU A 190 22.04 -0.78 3.11
C GLU A 190 22.54 -2.23 3.10
N GLY A 191 21.71 -3.15 2.60
CA GLY A 191 22.03 -4.57 2.51
C GLY A 191 22.05 -5.32 3.86
N ALA A 192 21.70 -4.65 4.96
CA ALA A 192 21.47 -5.29 6.25
C ALA A 192 19.98 -5.63 6.42
N GLY A 193 19.68 -6.74 7.12
CA GLY A 193 18.33 -7.16 7.45
C GLY A 193 17.93 -8.50 6.85
N ASP A 194 16.82 -9.05 7.36
CA ASP A 194 16.31 -10.34 6.92
C ASP A 194 15.63 -10.21 5.53
N PRO A 195 16.09 -10.94 4.50
CA PRO A 195 15.47 -10.91 3.18
C PRO A 195 14.00 -11.38 3.18
N VAL A 196 13.54 -12.11 4.20
CA VAL A 196 12.13 -12.50 4.36
C VAL A 196 11.21 -11.30 4.64
N LEU A 197 11.78 -10.19 5.18
CA LEU A 197 11.04 -8.97 5.48
C LEU A 197 10.84 -8.05 4.28
N LEU A 198 11.53 -8.31 3.16
CA LEU A 198 11.45 -7.48 1.97
C LEU A 198 10.00 -7.37 1.47
N CYS A 199 9.64 -6.15 1.06
CA CYS A 199 8.36 -5.92 0.40
C CYS A 199 8.37 -6.53 -1.01
N ARG A 200 7.18 -6.65 -1.60
CA ARG A 200 6.98 -7.23 -2.93
C ARG A 200 7.88 -6.61 -4.00
N PHE A 201 8.04 -5.29 -3.98
CA PHE A 201 8.86 -4.55 -4.95
C PHE A 201 10.34 -4.92 -4.87
N HIS A 202 10.88 -4.98 -3.66
CA HIS A 202 12.28 -5.32 -3.43
C HIS A 202 12.56 -6.81 -3.68
N LEU A 203 11.59 -7.70 -3.41
CA LEU A 203 11.68 -9.10 -3.81
C LEU A 203 11.67 -9.26 -5.34
N ALA A 204 10.72 -8.62 -6.04
CA ALA A 204 10.63 -8.67 -7.50
C ALA A 204 11.88 -8.08 -8.19
N GLY A 205 12.52 -7.08 -7.58
CA GLY A 205 13.73 -6.45 -8.09
C GLY A 205 15.00 -7.29 -8.00
N ARG A 206 15.05 -8.32 -7.13
CA ARG A 206 16.24 -9.15 -6.88
C ARG A 206 16.52 -10.22 -7.93
N GLY A 207 15.57 -10.49 -8.84
CA GLY A 207 15.68 -11.59 -9.80
C GLY A 207 15.27 -12.94 -9.20
N PRO A 208 15.75 -14.08 -9.71
CA PRO A 208 15.30 -15.39 -9.26
C PRO A 208 15.51 -15.59 -7.76
N LEU A 209 14.43 -15.90 -7.04
CA LEU A 209 14.47 -16.08 -5.60
C LEU A 209 14.83 -17.53 -5.26
N PRO A 210 15.80 -17.77 -4.35
CA PRO A 210 16.06 -19.11 -3.83
C PRO A 210 14.79 -19.75 -3.27
N GLU A 211 14.59 -21.06 -3.51
CA GLU A 211 13.39 -21.79 -3.08
C GLU A 211 13.12 -21.65 -1.58
N GLN A 212 14.17 -21.75 -0.76
CA GLN A 212 14.07 -21.56 0.70
C GLN A 212 13.55 -20.16 1.07
N LEU A 213 14.00 -19.12 0.36
CA LEU A 213 13.53 -17.75 0.58
C LEU A 213 12.07 -17.60 0.14
N ARG A 214 11.68 -18.19 -1.01
CA ARG A 214 10.29 -18.17 -1.47
C ARG A 214 9.34 -18.79 -0.44
N HIS A 215 9.69 -19.96 0.08
CA HIS A 215 8.90 -20.64 1.11
C HIS A 215 8.85 -19.87 2.44
N ALA A 216 9.97 -19.26 2.85
CA ALA A 216 10.00 -18.44 4.05
C ALA A 216 9.11 -17.19 3.92
N VAL A 217 9.16 -16.50 2.77
CA VAL A 217 8.27 -15.37 2.48
C VAL A 217 6.81 -15.85 2.45
N ALA A 218 6.50 -16.94 1.75
CA ALA A 218 5.14 -17.50 1.72
C ALA A 218 4.61 -17.84 3.13
N GLY A 219 5.46 -18.43 3.99
CA GLY A 219 5.16 -18.68 5.39
C GLY A 219 4.78 -17.40 6.13
N ARG A 220 5.61 -16.36 6.04
CA ARG A 220 5.34 -15.04 6.63
C ARG A 220 4.02 -14.43 6.12
N LEU A 221 3.74 -14.50 4.81
CA LEU A 221 2.50 -13.96 4.25
C LEU A 221 1.26 -14.68 4.81
N ARG A 222 1.34 -16.00 5.05
CA ARG A 222 0.26 -16.75 5.70
C ARG A 222 0.09 -16.39 7.17
N GLU A 223 1.17 -16.10 7.88
CA GLU A 223 1.09 -15.61 9.26
C GLU A 223 0.42 -14.23 9.34
N ILE A 224 0.78 -13.30 8.44
CA ILE A 224 0.12 -11.99 8.33
C ILE A 224 -1.37 -12.19 8.03
N ARG A 225 -1.69 -13.07 7.07
CA ARG A 225 -3.07 -13.41 6.70
C ARG A 225 -3.87 -13.94 7.88
N GLY A 226 -3.30 -14.85 8.68
CA GLY A 226 -3.96 -15.40 9.87
C GLY A 226 -4.31 -14.32 10.89
N ARG A 227 -3.37 -13.40 11.16
CA ARG A 227 -3.62 -12.24 12.04
C ARG A 227 -4.68 -11.30 11.48
N MET A 228 -4.64 -11.06 10.17
CA MET A 228 -5.59 -10.18 9.48
C MET A 228 -7.01 -10.76 9.44
N ARG A 229 -7.14 -12.07 9.33
CA ARG A 229 -8.44 -12.75 9.44
C ARG A 229 -9.06 -12.50 10.81
N HIS A 230 -8.29 -12.66 11.89
CA HIS A 230 -8.77 -12.34 13.24
C HIS A 230 -9.14 -10.86 13.39
N LEU A 231 -8.35 -9.94 12.82
CA LEU A 231 -8.71 -8.51 12.78
C LEU A 231 -10.04 -8.30 12.06
N THR A 232 -10.23 -8.92 10.90
CA THR A 232 -11.47 -8.84 10.11
C THR A 232 -12.68 -9.34 10.88
N GLU A 233 -12.55 -10.52 11.51
CA GLU A 233 -13.62 -11.11 12.32
C GLU A 233 -13.99 -10.20 13.49
N SER A 234 -13.00 -9.54 14.13
CA SER A 234 -13.22 -8.62 15.25
C SER A 234 -14.03 -7.35 14.92
N MET A 235 -14.10 -7.00 13.63
CA MET A 235 -14.85 -5.84 13.12
C MET A 235 -16.32 -6.17 12.83
N THR A 236 -16.74 -7.42 13.03
CA THR A 236 -18.13 -7.86 12.87
C THR A 236 -18.89 -7.78 14.20
N ASP A 237 -20.23 -7.69 14.14
CA ASP A 237 -21.11 -7.55 15.33
C ASP A 237 -20.91 -8.63 16.41
N TYR A 238 -20.42 -9.81 16.00
CA TYR A 238 -20.20 -10.97 16.89
C TYR A 238 -18.72 -11.33 17.03
N GLY A 239 -17.82 -10.49 16.53
CA GLY A 239 -16.38 -10.69 16.54
C GLY A 239 -15.79 -10.67 17.95
N SER A 240 -14.86 -11.59 18.23
CA SER A 240 -13.99 -11.42 19.41
C SER A 240 -13.03 -10.25 19.18
N PRO A 241 -12.73 -9.42 20.19
CA PRO A 241 -11.79 -8.32 20.03
C PRO A 241 -10.42 -8.81 19.53
N ALA A 242 -9.86 -8.11 18.54
CA ALA A 242 -8.50 -8.35 18.06
C ALA A 242 -7.47 -7.97 19.13
N GLY A 243 -6.41 -8.78 19.24
CA GLY A 243 -5.26 -8.46 20.07
C GLY A 243 -4.37 -7.39 19.44
N ALA A 244 -3.37 -6.95 20.20
CA ALA A 244 -2.46 -5.89 19.76
C ALA A 244 -1.66 -6.27 18.50
N VAL A 245 -1.31 -7.55 18.34
CA VAL A 245 -0.55 -8.04 17.18
C VAL A 245 -1.45 -8.20 15.95
N GLU A 246 -2.70 -8.61 16.12
CA GLU A 246 -3.69 -8.64 15.04
C GLU A 246 -3.94 -7.23 14.49
N ASN A 247 -3.98 -6.21 15.37
CA ASN A 247 -4.19 -4.81 15.01
C ASN A 247 -3.10 -4.18 14.12
N THR A 248 -1.94 -4.84 13.93
CA THR A 248 -0.88 -4.36 13.04
C THR A 248 -0.87 -5.04 11.68
N SER A 249 -1.63 -6.12 11.53
CA SER A 249 -1.57 -7.01 10.35
C SER A 249 -1.92 -6.32 9.03
N TRP A 250 -2.84 -5.35 9.04
CA TRP A 250 -3.19 -4.57 7.86
C TRP A 250 -2.04 -3.66 7.41
N ILE A 251 -1.30 -3.06 8.36
CA ILE A 251 -0.09 -2.26 8.10
C ILE A 251 1.00 -3.15 7.49
N GLU A 252 1.22 -4.35 8.04
CA GLU A 252 2.21 -5.29 7.50
C GLU A 252 1.86 -5.73 6.08
N ALA A 253 0.58 -6.00 5.80
CA ALA A 253 0.13 -6.42 4.48
C ALA A 253 0.26 -5.30 3.45
N LEU A 254 -0.21 -4.10 3.76
CA LEU A 254 0.00 -2.93 2.91
C LEU A 254 1.49 -2.61 2.75
N GLY A 255 2.28 -2.71 3.82
CA GLY A 255 3.73 -2.58 3.78
C GLY A 255 4.39 -3.55 2.80
N PHE A 256 3.92 -4.79 2.73
CA PHE A 256 4.38 -5.77 1.74
C PHE A 256 3.97 -5.40 0.31
N PHE A 257 2.69 -5.05 0.06
CA PHE A 257 2.16 -4.85 -1.29
C PHE A 257 2.38 -3.46 -1.89
N ALA A 258 2.44 -2.44 -1.04
CA ALA A 258 2.45 -1.01 -1.36
C ALA A 258 3.70 -0.28 -0.81
N GLY A 259 4.55 -0.97 -0.05
CA GLY A 259 5.73 -0.39 0.58
C GLY A 259 5.40 0.32 1.89
N TRP A 260 6.44 0.69 2.63
CA TRP A 260 6.34 1.16 4.02
C TRP A 260 6.38 2.68 4.20
N GLY A 261 6.43 3.46 3.11
CA GLY A 261 6.65 4.90 3.16
C GLY A 261 5.67 5.67 4.06
N LEU A 262 4.36 5.42 3.92
CA LEU A 262 3.34 6.10 4.71
C LEU A 262 3.40 5.75 6.21
N PRO A 263 3.36 4.48 6.65
CA PRO A 263 3.38 4.17 8.08
C PRO A 263 4.69 4.62 8.74
N LEU A 264 5.82 4.58 8.03
CA LEU A 264 7.08 5.14 8.54
C LEU A 264 7.00 6.65 8.74
N TYR A 265 6.40 7.38 7.79
CA TYR A 265 6.17 8.82 7.89
C TYR A 265 5.24 9.16 9.07
N LEU A 266 4.09 8.50 9.18
CA LEU A 266 3.10 8.77 10.24
C LEU A 266 3.57 8.37 11.65
N ALA A 267 4.47 7.38 11.73
CA ALA A 267 5.03 6.93 13.00
C ALA A 267 6.29 7.69 13.43
N THR A 268 6.70 8.72 12.67
CA THR A 268 7.75 9.66 13.11
C THR A 268 7.08 10.74 13.96
N ASP A 269 7.56 10.99 15.18
CA ASP A 269 7.06 12.08 16.01
C ASP A 269 7.21 13.40 15.22
N PRO A 270 6.16 14.25 15.11
CA PRO A 270 6.27 15.58 14.50
C PRO A 270 7.44 16.43 15.03
N ARG A 271 7.95 16.12 16.23
CA ARG A 271 9.11 16.77 16.86
C ARG A 271 10.47 16.23 16.41
N GLU A 272 10.52 15.04 15.82
CA GLU A 272 11.73 14.40 15.28
C GLU A 272 11.80 14.46 13.75
N ALA A 273 10.89 15.20 13.11
CA ALA A 273 10.71 15.20 11.67
C ALA A 273 12.03 15.47 10.90
N TRP A 274 12.33 14.50 10.02
CA TRP A 274 13.31 14.49 8.95
C TRP A 274 13.63 15.88 8.39
N PRO A 275 14.90 16.22 8.10
CA PRO A 275 15.27 17.56 7.67
C PRO A 275 14.47 17.96 6.44
N ALA A 276 13.75 19.08 6.57
CA ALA A 276 13.05 19.71 5.45
C ALA A 276 14.04 19.87 4.28
N PRO A 277 13.67 19.51 3.04
CA PRO A 277 14.49 19.80 1.88
C PRO A 277 14.55 21.32 1.70
N GLY A 278 15.60 21.95 2.23
CA GLY A 278 15.77 23.40 2.17
C GLY A 278 16.66 24.05 3.22
N SER A 279 17.08 23.35 4.28
CA SER A 279 18.04 23.92 5.25
C SER A 279 19.50 23.74 4.82
N GLN A 280 19.85 24.24 3.63
CA GLN A 280 21.24 24.58 3.33
C GLN A 280 21.43 26.09 3.44
N GLY A 281 22.23 26.48 4.44
CA GLY A 281 23.14 27.62 4.33
C GLY A 281 22.55 29.01 4.60
N THR A 282 22.48 29.39 5.88
CA THR A 282 22.88 30.74 6.27
C THR A 282 24.06 30.63 7.23
N GLU A 283 25.25 30.37 6.67
CA GLU A 283 26.45 31.00 7.21
C GLU A 283 26.37 32.48 6.85
N GLN A 284 26.08 33.33 7.83
CA GLN A 284 26.46 34.74 7.78
C GLN A 284 27.42 35.01 8.93
N GLY A 285 28.59 35.51 8.55
CA GLY A 285 29.68 35.83 9.43
C GLY A 285 29.39 36.98 10.40
N GLY A 286 30.19 36.98 11.46
CA GLY A 286 30.40 38.00 12.46
C GLY A 286 31.58 37.59 13.31
#